data_AF-A0A9D1EVU2-F1
#
_entry.id   AF-A0A9D1EVU2-F1
#
_cell.length_a   1.000
_cell.length_b   1.000
_cell.length_c   1.000
_cell.angle_alpha   90.00
_cell.angle_beta   90.00
_cell.angle_gamma   90.00
#
_symmetry.space_group_name_H-M   'P 1'
#
loop_
_entity.id
_entity.type
_entity.pdbx_description
1 polymer ?
#
loop_
_entity_poly.entity_id
_entity_poly.type
_entity_poly.pdbx_seq_one_letter_code
_entity_poly.pdbx_strand_id
1 'polypeptide(L)'
;MKVEKQNTINENGTYTAKKKITTTEEDGWIDTRETHGRRAVPGERYFKRKAVSYHYQTNDPKITKPALIILSIVMFIAAVVMIAFAVLFRAATVLFFGIVFVFFGIAALVSNLRAIHRIEKEIQDREEQ
;
A
#
# COMPACT_ATOMS: atom_id res chain seq x y z
N MET A 1 15.55 -12.74 16.79
CA MET A 1 14.44 -12.12 16.05
C MET A 1 13.29 -13.11 16.05
N LYS A 2 12.06 -12.72 16.41
CA LYS A 2 10.89 -13.61 16.29
C LYS A 2 9.98 -13.16 15.16
N VAL A 3 9.79 -14.02 14.16
CA VAL A 3 8.92 -13.77 13.01
C VAL A 3 7.73 -14.71 13.05
N GLU A 4 6.54 -14.15 13.21
CA GLU A 4 5.27 -14.87 13.13
C GLU A 4 4.62 -14.53 11.79
N LYS A 5 4.38 -15.54 10.94
CA LYS A 5 3.67 -15.41 9.68
C LYS A 5 2.38 -16.22 9.76
N GLN A 6 1.27 -15.60 9.42
CA GLN A 6 -0.02 -16.27 9.27
C GLN A 6 -0.55 -15.94 7.89
N ASN A 7 -0.77 -16.99 7.10
CA ASN A 7 -1.37 -16.89 5.78
C ASN A 7 -2.74 -17.54 5.84
N THR A 8 -3.76 -16.81 5.40
CA THR A 8 -5.12 -17.33 5.28
C THR A 8 -5.51 -17.22 3.81
N ILE A 9 -5.89 -18.36 3.23
CA ILE A 9 -6.53 -18.43 1.91
C ILE A 9 -8.01 -18.64 2.20
N ASN A 10 -8.84 -17.70 1.77
CA ASN A 10 -10.28 -17.80 1.89
C ASN A 10 -10.82 -18.72 0.77
N GLU A 11 -12.00 -19.30 0.98
CA GLU A 11 -12.63 -20.25 0.04
C GLU A 11 -12.84 -19.66 -1.36
N ASN A 12 -13.03 -18.35 -1.43
CA ASN A 12 -13.15 -17.57 -2.67
C ASN A 12 -11.81 -17.23 -3.35
N GLY A 13 -10.70 -17.85 -2.92
CA GLY A 13 -9.37 -17.63 -3.50
C GLY A 13 -8.68 -16.32 -3.08
N THR A 14 -9.26 -15.53 -2.17
CA THR A 14 -8.58 -14.34 -1.63
C THR A 14 -7.51 -14.73 -0.61
N TYR A 15 -6.37 -14.04 -0.67
CA TYR A 15 -5.19 -14.27 0.13
C TYR A 15 -4.99 -13.12 1.12
N THR A 16 -4.82 -13.46 2.39
CA THR A 16 -4.43 -12.52 3.43
C THR A 16 -3.16 -13.01 4.12
N ALA A 17 -2.11 -12.21 4.08
CA ALA A 17 -0.86 -12.44 4.81
C ALA A 17 -0.75 -11.47 5.98
N LYS A 18 -0.45 -12.00 7.17
CA LYS A 18 -0.11 -11.24 8.36
C LYS A 18 1.30 -11.63 8.78
N LYS A 19 2.21 -10.67 8.86
CA LYS A 19 3.56 -10.86 9.40
C LYS A 19 3.77 -9.95 10.60
N LYS A 20 4.08 -10.55 11.75
CA LYS A 20 4.50 -9.85 12.96
C LYS A 20 5.98 -10.14 13.18
N ILE A 21 6.78 -9.09 13.29
CA ILE A 21 8.21 -9.19 13.59
C ILE A 21 8.44 -8.53 14.94
N THR A 22 8.96 -9.31 15.88
CA THR A 22 9.37 -8.83 17.20
C THR A 22 10.89 -8.87 17.27
N THR A 23 11.51 -7.73 17.55
CA THR A 23 12.97 -7.58 17.70
C THR A 23 13.30 -7.28 19.16
N THR A 24 14.24 -8.01 19.76
CA THR A 24 14.75 -7.76 21.12
C THR A 24 16.13 -7.09 21.10
N GLU A 25 16.61 -6.61 22.24
CA GLU A 25 17.93 -5.95 22.34
C GLU A 25 19.11 -6.91 22.08
N GLU A 26 18.90 -8.21 22.33
CA GLU A 26 19.87 -9.28 22.09
C GLU A 26 20.00 -9.63 20.60
N ASP A 27 19.02 -9.27 19.78
CA ASP A 27 18.96 -9.66 18.36
C ASP A 27 19.95 -8.90 17.45
N GLY A 28 20.72 -7.95 17.99
CA GLY A 28 21.77 -7.23 17.26
C GLY A 28 21.25 -6.32 16.13
N TRP A 29 22.11 -6.02 15.15
CA TRP A 29 21.72 -5.33 13.91
C TRP A 29 21.22 -6.36 12.91
N ILE A 30 19.92 -6.36 12.59
CA ILE A 30 19.33 -7.31 11.66
C ILE A 30 19.39 -6.75 10.24
N ASP A 31 20.00 -7.50 9.31
CA ASP A 31 20.02 -7.16 7.89
C ASP A 31 18.61 -7.32 7.29
N THR A 32 18.17 -6.28 6.59
CA THR A 32 16.89 -6.14 5.86
C THR A 32 16.49 -7.33 4.97
N ARG A 33 17.47 -8.15 4.56
CA ARG A 33 17.25 -9.33 3.69
C ARG A 33 16.33 -10.39 4.30
N GLU A 34 16.34 -10.56 5.62
CA GLU A 34 15.48 -11.56 6.27
C GLU A 34 14.05 -11.04 6.49
N THR A 35 13.91 -9.71 6.53
CA THR A 35 12.69 -9.05 6.95
C THR A 35 11.75 -8.80 5.78
N HIS A 36 12.23 -8.60 4.55
CA HIS A 36 11.40 -8.29 3.40
C HIS A 36 11.63 -9.29 2.27
N GLY A 37 10.55 -9.93 1.81
CA GLY A 37 10.57 -10.79 0.64
C GLY A 37 11.08 -9.99 -0.57
N ARG A 38 12.29 -10.31 -1.00
CA ARG A 38 12.86 -10.07 -2.34
C ARG A 38 12.47 -8.75 -3.02
N ARG A 39 12.61 -7.61 -2.34
CA ARG A 39 12.77 -6.23 -2.89
C ARG A 39 12.96 -5.25 -1.71
N ALA A 40 14.12 -5.34 -1.05
CA ALA A 40 14.53 -4.32 -0.08
C ALA A 40 15.44 -3.31 -0.78
N VAL A 41 15.11 -2.02 -0.67
CA VAL A 41 15.98 -0.92 -1.07
C VAL A 41 17.22 -0.95 -0.15
N PRO A 42 18.45 -0.86 -0.67
CA PRO A 42 19.64 -1.00 0.17
C PRO A 42 19.86 0.27 1.00
N GLY A 43 19.86 0.15 2.33
CA GLY A 43 20.41 1.22 3.19
C GLY A 43 19.73 1.46 4.54
N GLU A 44 18.53 0.93 4.79
CA GLU A 44 17.82 1.26 6.05
C GLU A 44 18.22 0.31 7.19
N ARG A 45 19.17 0.75 8.02
CA ARG A 45 19.51 0.13 9.30
C ARG A 45 18.56 0.63 10.37
N TYR A 46 17.64 -0.20 10.84
CA TYR A 46 16.72 0.18 11.92
C TYR A 46 17.41 0.13 13.29
N PHE A 47 17.12 1.13 14.13
CA PHE A 47 17.75 1.36 15.43
C PHE A 47 17.42 0.30 16.49
N LYS A 48 18.41 -0.01 17.35
CA LYS A 48 18.27 -0.80 18.58
C LYS A 48 17.11 -0.27 19.45
N ARG A 49 16.06 -1.08 19.62
CA ARG A 49 15.02 -1.05 20.67
C ARG A 49 14.02 -2.19 20.42
N LYS A 50 13.18 -2.53 21.41
CA LYS A 50 12.05 -3.44 21.22
C LYS A 50 11.13 -2.89 20.13
N ALA A 51 11.18 -3.48 18.94
CA ALA A 51 10.37 -3.06 17.80
C ALA A 51 9.42 -4.18 17.42
N VAL A 52 8.13 -3.85 17.35
CA VAL A 52 7.09 -4.73 16.80
C VAL A 52 6.58 -4.10 15.52
N SER A 53 6.79 -4.77 14.38
CA SER A 53 6.22 -4.35 13.10
C SER A 53 5.14 -5.33 12.65
N TYR A 54 4.08 -4.78 12.08
CA TYR A 54 2.96 -5.52 11.51
C TYR A 54 2.90 -5.25 10.02
N HIS A 55 2.86 -6.31 9.22
CA HIS A 55 2.67 -6.24 7.78
C HIS A 55 1.41 -7.02 7.41
N TYR A 56 0.47 -6.34 6.76
CA TYR A 56 -0.79 -6.91 6.29
C TYR A 56 -0.84 -6.78 4.77
N GLN A 57 -1.05 -7.88 4.06
CA GLN A 57 -1.26 -7.89 2.62
C GLN A 57 -2.55 -8.64 2.32
N THR A 58 -3.46 -8.03 1.56
CA THR A 58 -4.71 -8.66 1.11
C THR A 58 -4.99 -8.31 -0.34
N ASN A 59 -5.47 -9.28 -1.12
CA ASN A 59 -5.98 -9.06 -2.48
C ASN A 59 -7.51 -9.11 -2.54
N ASP A 60 -8.19 -9.16 -1.39
CA ASP A 60 -9.64 -9.27 -1.33
C ASP A 60 -10.31 -8.00 -1.89
N PRO A 61 -11.13 -8.09 -2.97
CA PRO A 61 -11.82 -6.95 -3.55
C PRO A 61 -12.70 -6.20 -2.55
N LYS A 62 -13.30 -6.89 -1.57
CA LYS A 62 -14.20 -6.30 -0.57
C LYS A 62 -13.47 -5.35 0.39
N ILE A 63 -12.17 -5.56 0.59
CA ILE A 63 -11.32 -4.72 1.45
C ILE A 63 -10.50 -3.73 0.62
N THR A 64 -9.93 -4.17 -0.50
CA THR A 64 -9.05 -3.35 -1.34
C THR A 64 -9.80 -2.22 -2.06
N LYS A 65 -11.05 -2.44 -2.50
CA LYS A 65 -11.88 -1.43 -3.17
C LYS A 65 -12.22 -0.23 -2.27
N PRO A 66 -12.80 -0.39 -1.07
CA PRO A 66 -13.07 0.75 -0.19
C PRO A 66 -11.77 1.44 0.26
N ALA A 67 -10.69 0.69 0.53
CA ALA A 67 -9.40 1.26 0.88
C ALA A 67 -8.84 2.15 -0.25
N LEU A 68 -8.92 1.70 -1.51
CA LEU A 68 -8.50 2.47 -2.68
C LEU A 68 -9.31 3.77 -2.83
N ILE A 69 -10.63 3.70 -2.65
CA ILE A 69 -11.51 4.87 -2.74
C ILE A 69 -11.16 5.90 -1.67
N ILE A 70 -11.00 5.47 -0.40
CA ILE A 70 -10.63 6.36 0.71
C ILE A 70 -9.27 7.01 0.42
N LEU A 71 -8.26 6.23 0.03
CA LEU A 71 -6.94 6.74 -0.31
C LEU A 71 -7.01 7.78 -1.43
N SER A 72 -7.81 7.52 -2.47
CA SER A 72 -7.98 8.47 -3.57
C SER A 72 -8.64 9.76 -3.14
N ILE A 73 -9.64 9.71 -2.25
CA ILE A 73 -10.29 10.93 -1.72
C ILE A 73 -9.26 11.76 -0.93
N VAL A 74 -8.46 11.12 -0.08
CA VAL A 74 -7.41 11.79 0.69
C VAL A 74 -6.38 12.45 -0.24
N MET A 75 -5.93 11.73 -1.26
CA MET A 75 -4.98 12.26 -2.25
C MET A 75 -5.58 13.42 -3.06
N PHE A 76 -6.88 13.34 -3.41
CA PHE A 76 -7.58 14.41 -4.10
C PHE A 76 -7.66 15.68 -3.25
N ILE A 77 -8.02 15.55 -1.97
CA ILE A 77 -8.04 16.69 -1.02
C ILE A 77 -6.65 17.32 -0.92
N ALA A 78 -5.60 16.51 -0.77
CA ALA A 78 -4.23 17.00 -0.70
C ALA A 78 -3.81 17.75 -1.98
N ALA A 79 -4.21 17.25 -3.16
CA ALA A 79 -3.94 17.91 -4.43
C ALA A 79 -4.67 19.27 -4.55
N VAL A 80 -5.93 19.35 -4.13
CA VAL A 80 -6.69 20.61 -4.10
C VAL A 80 -6.03 21.64 -3.19
N VAL A 81 -5.59 21.23 -2.00
CA VAL A 81 -4.87 22.11 -1.07
C VAL A 81 -3.56 22.62 -1.68
N MET A 82 -2.78 21.74 -2.32
CA MET A 82 -1.55 22.15 -3.01
C MET A 82 -1.82 23.15 -4.14
N ILE A 83 -2.86 22.94 -4.94
CA ILE A 83 -3.27 23.86 -6.00
C ILE A 83 -3.67 25.22 -5.41
N ALA A 84 -4.45 25.25 -4.32
CA ALA A 84 -4.83 26.49 -3.65
C ALA A 84 -3.61 27.28 -3.14
N PHE A 85 -2.65 26.60 -2.52
CA PHE A 85 -1.38 27.21 -2.10
C PHE A 85 -0.57 27.73 -3.29
N ALA A 86 -0.50 26.98 -4.39
CA ALA A 86 0.23 27.38 -5.58
C ALA A 86 -0.36 28.65 -6.23
N VAL A 87 -1.69 28.79 -6.23
CA VAL A 87 -2.38 30.01 -6.67
C VAL A 87 -2.05 31.19 -5.75
N LEU A 88 -2.09 30.98 -4.43
CA LEU A 88 -1.84 32.02 -3.43
C LEU A 88 -0.43 32.61 -3.54
N PHE A 89 0.56 31.77 -3.85
CA PHE A 89 1.96 32.18 -4.02
C PHE A 89 2.36 32.50 -5.47
N ARG A 90 1.40 32.54 -6.42
CA ARG A 90 1.65 32.74 -7.87
C ARG A 90 2.73 31.79 -8.44
N ALA A 91 2.82 30.58 -7.92
CA ALA A 91 3.83 29.60 -8.29
C ALA A 91 3.35 28.77 -9.50
N ALA A 92 3.54 29.32 -10.71
CA ALA A 92 3.09 28.68 -11.96
C ALA A 92 3.67 27.27 -12.18
N THR A 93 4.91 27.02 -11.74
CA THR A 93 5.55 25.70 -11.81
C THR A 93 4.87 24.68 -10.90
N VAL A 94 4.48 25.07 -9.69
CA VAL A 94 3.79 24.21 -8.72
C VAL A 94 2.37 23.88 -9.23
N LEU A 95 1.70 24.84 -9.88
CA LEU A 95 0.42 24.59 -10.53
C LEU A 95 0.49 23.53 -11.63
N PHE A 96 1.51 23.61 -12.50
CA PHE A 96 1.71 22.62 -13.56
C PHE A 96 1.93 21.21 -12.98
N PHE A 97 2.81 21.06 -11.99
CA PHE A 97 3.02 19.78 -11.32
C PHE A 97 1.78 19.29 -10.57
N GLY A 98 1.01 20.19 -9.95
CA GLY A 98 -0.26 19.86 -9.30
C GLY A 98 -1.27 19.27 -10.27
N ILE A 99 -1.43 19.87 -11.45
CA ILE A 99 -2.33 19.36 -12.51
C ILE A 99 -1.87 17.98 -13.00
N VAL A 100 -0.59 17.81 -13.31
CA VAL A 100 -0.03 16.52 -13.74
C VAL A 100 -0.25 15.44 -12.67
N PHE A 101 -0.09 15.78 -11.40
CA PHE A 101 -0.31 14.87 -10.29
C PHE A 101 -1.77 14.42 -10.18
N VAL A 102 -2.73 15.33 -10.40
CA VAL A 102 -4.16 15.00 -10.45
C VAL A 102 -4.46 14.02 -11.60
N PHE A 103 -3.95 14.29 -12.80
CA PHE A 103 -4.13 13.38 -13.94
C PHE A 103 -3.54 11.99 -13.68
N PHE A 104 -2.32 11.93 -13.14
CA PHE A 104 -1.69 10.66 -12.78
C PHE A 104 -2.49 9.91 -11.71
N GLY A 105 -2.99 10.62 -10.69
CA GLY A 105 -3.85 10.05 -9.65
C GLY A 105 -5.15 9.45 -10.22
N ILE A 106 -5.81 10.15 -11.14
CA ILE A 106 -7.03 9.65 -11.81
C ILE A 106 -6.70 8.40 -12.64
N ALA A 107 -5.63 8.43 -13.43
CA ALA A 107 -5.22 7.30 -14.26
C ALA A 107 -4.88 6.06 -13.39
N ALA A 108 -4.15 6.26 -12.29
CA ALA A 108 -3.83 5.21 -11.33
C ALA A 108 -5.09 4.62 -10.67
N LEU A 109 -6.06 5.47 -10.29
CA LEU A 109 -7.34 5.01 -9.74
C LEU A 109 -8.10 4.14 -10.74
N VAL A 110 -8.25 4.58 -12.00
CA VAL A 110 -8.96 3.81 -13.03
C VAL A 110 -8.26 2.47 -13.28
N SER A 111 -6.93 2.47 -13.36
CA SER A 111 -6.14 1.24 -13.53
C SER A 111 -6.37 0.26 -12.37
N ASN A 112 -6.33 0.76 -11.13
CA ASN A 112 -6.53 -0.07 -9.94
C ASN A 112 -7.96 -0.60 -9.81
N LEU A 113 -8.98 0.21 -10.14
CA LEU A 113 -10.37 -0.24 -10.18
C LEU A 113 -10.57 -1.36 -11.22
N ARG A 114 -9.97 -1.24 -12.40
CA ARG A 114 -9.99 -2.30 -13.42
C ARG A 114 -9.31 -3.58 -12.94
N ALA A 115 -8.18 -3.46 -12.23
CA ALA A 115 -7.47 -4.60 -11.67
C ALA A 115 -8.33 -5.32 -10.61
N ILE A 116 -8.96 -4.57 -9.71
CA ILE A 116 -9.87 -5.13 -8.70
C ILE A 116 -11.07 -5.82 -9.36
N HIS A 117 -11.66 -5.20 -10.39
CA HIS A 117 -12.80 -5.79 -11.09
C HIS A 117 -12.43 -7.08 -11.84
N ARG A 118 -11.20 -7.16 -12.38
CA ARG A 118 -10.68 -8.41 -12.96
C ARG A 118 -10.57 -9.52 -11.92
N ILE A 119 -10.03 -9.19 -10.74
CA ILE A 119 -9.92 -10.14 -9.62
C ILE A 119 -11.32 -10.58 -9.14
N GLU A 120 -12.26 -9.65 -9.02
CA GLU A 120 -13.65 -9.93 -8.65
C GLU A 120 -14.31 -10.91 -9.63
N LYS A 121 -14.10 -10.70 -10.94
CA LYS A 121 -14.60 -11.61 -11.97
C LYS A 121 -13.95 -13.00 -11.91
N GLU A 122 -12.62 -13.06 -11.74
CA GLU A 122 -11.90 -14.33 -11.59
C GLU A 122 -12.33 -15.13 -10.36
N ILE A 123 -12.79 -14.45 -9.29
CA ILE A 123 -13.35 -15.09 -8.10
C ILE A 123 -14.75 -15.64 -8.40
N GLN A 124 -15.61 -14.83 -9.02
CA GLN A 124 -16.97 -15.26 -9.37
C GLN A 124 -16.97 -16.46 -10.33
N ASP A 125 -16.13 -16.44 -11.36
CA ASP A 125 -16.00 -17.54 -12.33
C ASP A 125 -15.53 -18.85 -11.68
N ARG A 126 -14.88 -18.80 -10.51
CA ARG A 126 -14.45 -19.98 -9.74
C ARG A 126 -15.49 -20.48 -8.75
N GLU A 127 -16.40 -19.62 -8.29
CA GLU A 127 -17.51 -20.02 -7.40
C GLU A 127 -18.66 -20.69 -8.18
N GLU A 128 -18.75 -20.46 -9.50
CA GLU A 128 -19.76 -21.06 -10.38
C GLU A 128 -19.36 -22.44 -10.97
N GLN A 129 -18.13 -22.92 -10.72
CA GLN A 129 -17.61 -24.24 -11.13
C GLN A 129 -17.68 -25.27 -10.00
#